data_AF-A0A2N2SIE0-F1
#
_entry.id   AF-A0A2N2SIE0-F1
#
_cell.length_a   1.000
_cell.length_b   1.000
_cell.length_c   1.000
_cell.angle_alpha   90.00
_cell.angle_beta   90.00
_cell.angle_gamma   90.00
#
_symmetry.space_group_name_H-M   'P 1'
#
loop_
_entity.id
_entity.type
_entity.pdbx_description
1 polymer ?
#
loop_
_entity_poly.entity_id
_entity_poly.type
_entity_poly.pdbx_seq_one_letter_code
_entity_poly.pdbx_strand_id
1 'polypeptide(L)'
;MNIIDKSFSWINSIISRGVLSTVLWFIEDFVFRYKIRLLVIMLLGLGAASIQGSILLVINSLISKSENLKNLYEIFLQLNIEISLEWLLFLLILCGLIASATFVFLQANLTLGLWRRYQIFVSNQLLNALSSAIRRGLSVDSSEIKSTPITAVLKNAQRMGAFTRLVTNGILPVMRFSTFSLVAFYIHPIITTLIFFIAVPLGVMLLLVSAKVASGSDYDAEVLALASSKEIEQRVDNVIHGSDYHINALAGSNDSAITQRLDKTLGSLIAAERTRYFASILTISVLAMVTIFSGVLTNEVNAGEFLVYLVALIMAFSQLSNVLAIGALFGRFYPTVYRYKEVYSWLSKADSGSNINHMLSKSSYKYNVNSSDTDVLL
;
A
#
# COMPACT_ATOMS: atom_id res chain seq x y z
N MET A 1 -26.31 10.46 -22.30
CA MET A 1 -26.85 9.96 -21.02
C MET A 1 -26.89 8.44 -21.12
N ASN A 2 -26.04 7.60 -20.50
CA ASN A 2 -25.45 7.68 -19.17
C ASN A 2 -24.27 6.70 -18.99
N ILE A 3 -23.18 6.88 -19.75
CA ILE A 3 -21.87 6.29 -19.37
C ILE A 3 -21.30 7.05 -18.18
N ILE A 4 -21.51 8.38 -18.13
CA ILE A 4 -21.05 9.24 -17.02
C ILE A 4 -21.84 8.95 -15.74
N ASP A 5 -23.17 8.77 -15.77
CA ASP A 5 -23.93 8.39 -14.56
C ASP A 5 -23.64 6.96 -14.09
N LYS A 6 -23.38 6.01 -14.99
CA LYS A 6 -22.89 4.68 -14.57
C LYS A 6 -21.52 4.78 -13.90
N SER A 7 -20.62 5.61 -14.42
CA SER A 7 -19.29 5.88 -13.86
C SER A 7 -19.37 6.56 -12.49
N PHE A 8 -20.28 7.52 -12.31
CA PHE A 8 -20.49 8.21 -11.03
C PHE A 8 -21.23 7.34 -10.00
N SER A 9 -22.18 6.49 -10.42
CA SER A 9 -22.78 5.48 -9.53
C SER A 9 -21.74 4.44 -9.09
N TRP A 10 -20.79 4.11 -9.96
CA TRP A 10 -19.67 3.22 -9.69
C TRP A 10 -18.72 3.81 -8.63
N ILE A 11 -18.33 5.08 -8.75
CA ILE A 11 -17.52 5.81 -7.74
C ILE A 11 -18.26 5.85 -6.39
N ASN A 12 -19.57 6.12 -6.38
CA ASN A 12 -20.38 6.14 -5.16
C ASN A 12 -20.59 4.74 -4.54
N SER A 13 -20.51 3.65 -5.34
CA SER A 13 -20.55 2.27 -4.82
C SER A 13 -19.22 1.81 -4.22
N ILE A 14 -18.10 2.34 -4.72
CA ILE A 14 -16.75 2.03 -4.22
C ILE A 14 -16.52 2.70 -2.86
N ILE A 15 -17.02 3.92 -2.67
CA ILE A 15 -17.02 4.61 -1.37
C ILE A 15 -18.36 4.30 -0.67
N SER A 16 -18.58 3.04 -0.33
CA SER A 16 -19.71 2.70 0.54
C SER A 16 -19.56 3.46 1.88
N ARG A 17 -20.67 3.86 2.50
CA ARG A 17 -20.66 4.47 3.85
C ARG A 17 -19.88 3.60 4.87
N GLY A 18 -19.84 2.28 4.65
CA GLY A 18 -19.07 1.33 5.45
C GLY A 18 -17.55 1.47 5.30
N VAL A 19 -17.05 1.75 4.08
CA VAL A 19 -15.61 2.00 3.83
C VAL A 19 -15.16 3.23 4.61
N LEU A 20 -15.84 4.36 4.41
CA LEU A 20 -15.46 5.62 5.02
C LEU A 20 -15.47 5.53 6.55
N SER A 21 -16.53 4.95 7.13
CA SER A 21 -16.65 4.75 8.58
C SER A 21 -15.52 3.88 9.15
N THR A 22 -15.08 2.86 8.41
CA THR A 22 -14.01 1.95 8.84
C THR A 22 -12.64 2.62 8.74
N VAL A 23 -12.41 3.38 7.67
CA VAL A 23 -11.18 4.17 7.50
C VAL A 23 -11.07 5.24 8.57
N LEU A 24 -12.15 5.99 8.83
CA LEU A 24 -12.18 7.00 9.89
C LEU A 24 -11.92 6.38 11.27
N TRP A 25 -12.58 5.26 11.59
CA TRP A 25 -12.33 4.54 12.83
C TRP A 25 -10.86 4.08 12.94
N PHE A 26 -10.27 3.58 11.86
CA PHE A 26 -8.86 3.19 11.86
C PHE A 26 -7.94 4.40 12.03
N ILE A 27 -8.24 5.54 11.41
CA ILE A 27 -7.50 6.79 11.62
C ILE A 27 -7.58 7.21 13.09
N GLU A 28 -8.78 7.19 13.68
CA GLU A 28 -8.98 7.49 15.10
C GLU A 28 -8.21 6.53 16.02
N ASP A 29 -8.28 5.22 15.79
CA ASP A 29 -7.64 4.26 16.69
C ASP A 29 -6.12 4.17 16.51
N PHE A 30 -5.61 4.26 15.28
CA PHE A 30 -4.19 4.13 14.98
C PHE A 30 -3.47 5.48 14.91
N VAL A 31 -3.95 6.43 14.10
CA VAL A 31 -3.22 7.68 13.82
C VAL A 31 -3.18 8.56 15.06
N PHE A 32 -4.30 8.77 15.75
CA PHE A 32 -4.31 9.60 16.96
C PHE A 32 -3.52 8.97 18.11
N ARG A 33 -3.60 7.63 18.26
CA ARG A 33 -2.88 6.91 19.32
C ARG A 33 -1.36 6.97 19.14
N TYR A 34 -0.87 6.88 17.90
CA TYR A 34 0.56 6.86 17.59
C TYR A 34 1.06 8.12 16.89
N LYS A 35 0.33 9.23 16.99
CA LYS A 35 0.60 10.50 16.28
C LYS A 35 2.05 10.96 16.37
N ILE A 36 2.68 10.88 17.56
CA ILE A 36 4.08 11.31 17.75
C ILE A 36 5.03 10.40 16.96
N ARG A 37 4.82 9.08 17.00
CA ARG A 37 5.67 8.13 16.27
C ARG A 37 5.49 8.26 14.77
N LEU A 38 4.25 8.42 14.32
CA LEU A 38 3.93 8.66 12.92
C LEU A 38 4.54 9.97 12.42
N LEU A 39 4.51 11.03 13.24
CA LEU A 39 5.17 12.30 12.96
C LEU A 39 6.69 12.11 12.82
N VAL A 40 7.34 11.37 13.73
CA VAL A 40 8.78 11.07 13.61
C VAL A 40 9.08 10.27 12.34
N ILE A 41 8.28 9.22 12.04
CA ILE A 41 8.41 8.44 10.80
C ILE A 41 8.27 9.35 9.56
N MET A 42 7.32 10.28 9.58
CA MET A 42 7.09 11.25 8.51
C MET A 42 8.27 12.22 8.37
N LEU A 43 8.79 12.77 9.47
CA LEU A 43 9.94 13.67 9.46
C LEU A 43 11.21 12.98 8.96
N LEU A 44 11.46 11.72 9.35
CA LEU A 44 12.58 10.94 8.81
C LEU A 44 12.42 10.69 7.32
N GLY A 45 11.21 10.33 6.87
CA GLY A 45 10.92 10.10 5.46
C GLY A 45 11.05 11.37 4.62
N LEU A 46 10.57 12.50 5.14
CA LEU A 46 10.73 13.82 4.53
C LEU A 46 12.20 14.22 4.49
N GLY A 47 12.95 14.08 5.59
CA GLY A 47 14.39 14.37 5.62
C GLY A 47 15.17 13.55 4.59
N ALA A 48 14.91 12.24 4.51
CA ALA A 48 15.52 11.38 3.50
C ALA A 48 15.21 11.84 2.06
N ALA A 49 13.94 12.15 1.77
CA ALA A 49 13.49 12.60 0.46
C ALA A 49 14.07 13.98 0.10
N SER A 50 14.05 14.93 1.04
CA SER A 50 14.61 16.27 0.87
C SER A 50 16.11 16.22 0.57
N ILE A 51 16.89 15.36 1.25
CA ILE A 51 18.32 15.20 0.93
C ILE A 51 18.50 14.71 -0.53
N GLN A 52 17.71 13.73 -0.97
CA GLN A 52 17.77 13.23 -2.35
C GLN A 52 17.36 14.30 -3.37
N GLY A 53 16.30 15.07 -3.08
CA GLY A 53 15.88 16.19 -3.91
C GLY A 53 16.92 17.31 -3.98
N SER A 54 17.52 17.68 -2.85
CA SER A 54 18.59 18.68 -2.79
C SER A 54 19.81 18.26 -3.59
N ILE A 55 20.20 16.98 -3.56
CA ILE A 55 21.29 16.45 -4.39
C ILE A 55 20.98 16.66 -5.88
N LEU A 56 19.75 16.36 -6.32
CA LEU A 56 19.34 16.61 -7.71
C LEU A 56 19.41 18.09 -8.08
N LEU A 57 18.98 18.99 -7.19
CA LEU A 57 19.05 20.43 -7.43
C LEU A 57 20.49 20.94 -7.48
N VAL A 58 21.38 20.41 -6.62
CA VAL A 58 22.82 20.71 -6.67
C VAL A 58 23.41 20.27 -8.01
N ILE A 59 23.12 19.04 -8.46
CA ILE A 59 23.56 18.55 -9.77
C ILE A 59 23.02 19.45 -10.89
N ASN A 60 21.74 19.83 -10.85
CA ASN A 60 21.15 20.73 -11.84
C ASN A 60 21.88 22.09 -11.87
N SER A 61 22.13 22.69 -10.71
CA SER A 61 22.81 23.98 -10.62
C SER A 61 24.28 23.91 -11.07
N LEU A 62 24.93 22.76 -10.98
CA LEU A 62 26.30 22.59 -11.47
C LEU A 62 26.33 22.49 -12.99
N ILE A 63 25.40 21.71 -13.54
CA ILE A 63 25.24 21.55 -15.00
C ILE A 63 24.88 22.89 -15.64
N SER A 64 23.92 23.63 -15.07
CA SER A 64 23.49 24.93 -15.58
C SER A 64 24.61 25.98 -15.53
N LYS A 65 25.49 25.87 -14.54
CA LYS A 65 26.67 26.73 -14.38
C LYS A 65 27.92 26.18 -15.05
N SER A 66 27.90 25.03 -15.73
CA SER A 66 29.12 24.42 -16.28
C SER A 66 29.81 25.26 -17.37
N GLU A 67 29.08 26.14 -18.06
CA GLU A 67 29.67 27.16 -18.94
C GLU A 67 30.40 28.28 -18.17
N ASN A 68 29.99 28.56 -16.91
CA ASN A 68 30.58 29.55 -16.00
C ASN A 68 31.53 28.94 -14.93
N LEU A 69 31.56 27.61 -14.75
CA LEU A 69 32.40 26.92 -13.75
C LEU A 69 33.89 26.97 -14.11
N LYS A 70 34.24 27.24 -15.37
CA LYS A 70 35.61 27.61 -15.77
C LYS A 70 36.15 28.81 -14.96
N ASN A 71 35.30 29.80 -14.66
CA ASN A 71 35.72 30.98 -13.88
C ASN A 71 35.84 30.71 -12.37
N LEU A 72 35.10 29.73 -11.82
CA LEU A 72 35.23 29.34 -10.40
C LEU A 72 36.46 28.45 -10.17
N TYR A 73 36.85 27.66 -11.16
CA TYR A 73 38.10 26.89 -11.15
C TYR A 73 39.33 27.82 -11.12
N GLU A 74 39.29 28.96 -11.83
CA GLU A 74 40.34 29.99 -11.75
C GLU A 74 40.44 30.65 -10.36
N ILE A 75 39.31 30.85 -9.67
CA ILE A 75 39.30 31.39 -8.29
C ILE A 75 39.80 30.34 -7.28
N PHE A 76 39.52 29.05 -7.48
CA PHE A 76 40.04 27.97 -6.63
C PHE A 76 41.53 27.71 -6.84
N LEU A 77 42.04 27.85 -8.07
CA LEU A 77 43.47 27.85 -8.38
C LEU A 77 44.23 28.96 -7.64
N GLN A 78 43.60 30.09 -7.34
CA GLN A 78 44.18 31.16 -6.51
C GLN A 78 44.19 30.85 -5.00
N LEU A 79 43.36 29.91 -4.54
CA LEU A 79 43.20 29.57 -3.12
C LEU A 79 44.16 28.46 -2.63
N ASN A 80 44.99 27.88 -3.48
CA ASN A 80 46.06 26.92 -3.13
C ASN A 80 45.57 25.69 -2.30
N ILE A 81 44.32 25.26 -2.52
CA ILE A 81 43.74 24.05 -1.94
C ILE A 81 43.78 22.96 -3.03
N GLU A 82 44.62 21.94 -2.86
CA GLU A 82 44.82 20.81 -3.80
C GLU A 82 43.66 19.79 -3.85
N ILE A 83 42.46 20.15 -3.38
CA ILE A 83 41.28 19.32 -3.56
C ILE A 83 40.50 19.92 -4.72
N SER A 84 40.43 19.20 -5.85
CA SER A 84 39.58 19.64 -6.95
C SER A 84 38.14 19.76 -6.45
N LEU A 85 37.47 20.86 -6.81
CA LEU A 85 36.10 21.16 -6.40
C LEU A 85 35.12 20.01 -6.72
N GLU A 86 35.42 19.21 -7.74
CA GLU A 86 34.74 17.97 -8.12
C GLU A 86 34.78 16.90 -7.03
N TRP A 87 35.93 16.67 -6.38
CA TRP A 87 36.08 15.71 -5.30
C TRP A 87 35.30 16.13 -4.05
N LEU A 88 35.29 17.43 -3.73
CA LEU A 88 34.51 17.95 -2.61
C LEU A 88 33.00 17.77 -2.85
N LEU A 89 32.53 18.03 -4.07
CA LEU A 89 31.14 17.81 -4.47
C LEU A 89 30.76 16.33 -4.45
N PHE A 90 31.63 15.46 -4.99
CA PHE A 90 31.43 14.03 -4.95
C PHE A 90 31.29 13.53 -3.50
N LEU A 91 32.18 13.99 -2.61
CA LEU A 91 32.15 13.65 -1.19
C LEU A 91 30.86 14.17 -0.51
N LEU A 92 30.42 15.38 -0.84
CA LEU A 92 29.17 15.94 -0.33
C LEU A 92 27.95 15.13 -0.79
N ILE A 93 27.89 14.75 -2.07
CA ILE A 93 26.83 13.88 -2.61
C ILE A 93 26.85 12.52 -1.89
N LEU A 94 28.04 11.91 -1.74
CA LEU A 94 28.19 10.63 -1.06
C LEU A 94 27.73 10.70 0.40
N CYS A 95 28.17 11.72 1.15
CA CYS A 95 27.74 11.96 2.52
C CYS A 95 26.22 12.18 2.60
N GLY A 96 25.64 12.94 1.66
CA GLY A 96 24.19 13.13 1.57
C GLY A 96 23.43 11.83 1.32
N LEU A 97 23.91 10.99 0.41
CA LEU A 97 23.31 9.67 0.14
C LEU A 97 23.41 8.74 1.35
N ILE A 98 24.55 8.73 2.06
CA ILE A 98 24.72 7.97 3.30
C ILE A 98 23.74 8.47 4.36
N ALA A 99 23.65 9.78 4.58
CA ALA A 99 22.71 10.37 5.53
C ALA A 99 21.26 9.98 5.18
N SER A 100 20.87 10.12 3.91
CA SER A 100 19.54 9.71 3.42
C SER A 100 19.28 8.23 3.69
N ALA A 101 20.25 7.34 3.45
CA ALA A 101 20.13 5.92 3.74
C ALA A 101 19.96 5.66 5.26
N THR A 102 20.67 6.40 6.12
CA THR A 102 20.48 6.33 7.57
C THR A 102 19.07 6.73 7.99
N PHE A 103 18.53 7.82 7.44
CA PHE A 103 17.14 8.24 7.70
C PHE A 103 16.13 7.15 7.29
N VAL A 104 16.30 6.55 6.11
CA VAL A 104 15.45 5.45 5.63
C VAL A 104 15.54 4.22 6.55
N PHE A 105 16.75 3.87 6.99
CA PHE A 105 16.97 2.76 7.91
C PHE A 105 16.27 2.99 9.26
N LEU A 106 16.45 4.18 9.85
CA LEU A 106 15.77 4.56 11.09
C LEU A 106 14.25 4.56 10.95
N GLN A 107 13.74 5.06 9.82
CA GLN A 107 12.31 5.03 9.52
C GLN A 107 11.78 3.60 9.45
N ALA A 108 12.49 2.70 8.75
CA ALA A 108 12.10 1.29 8.63
C ALA A 108 12.06 0.60 10.00
N ASN A 109 13.05 0.86 10.87
CA ASN A 109 13.09 0.31 12.21
C ASN A 109 11.91 0.80 13.08
N LEU A 110 11.60 2.10 13.03
CA LEU A 110 10.44 2.66 13.74
C LEU A 110 9.11 2.09 13.23
N THR A 111 8.98 1.90 11.92
CA THR A 111 7.81 1.26 11.31
C THR A 111 7.61 -0.17 11.81
N LEU A 112 8.67 -0.99 11.86
CA LEU A 112 8.58 -2.36 12.41
C LEU A 112 8.21 -2.35 13.90
N GLY A 113 8.82 -1.43 14.67
CA GLY A 113 8.48 -1.25 16.08
C GLY A 113 7.03 -0.82 16.31
N LEU A 114 6.50 0.05 15.44
CA LEU A 114 5.10 0.48 15.49
C LEU A 114 4.13 -0.64 15.11
N TRP A 115 4.44 -1.37 14.05
CA TRP A 115 3.69 -2.55 13.63
C TRP A 115 3.50 -3.55 14.78
N ARG A 116 4.60 -3.96 15.42
CA ARG A 116 4.56 -4.90 16.56
C ARG A 116 3.70 -4.38 17.70
N ARG A 117 3.83 -3.09 18.05
CA ARG A 117 3.07 -2.48 19.15
C ARG A 117 1.58 -2.43 18.86
N TYR A 118 1.19 -2.05 17.64
CA TYR A 118 -0.21 -2.01 17.27
C TYR A 118 -0.83 -3.40 17.22
N GLN A 119 -0.12 -4.39 16.69
CA GLN A 119 -0.59 -5.77 16.68
C GLN A 119 -0.88 -6.28 18.10
N ILE A 120 0.03 -6.03 19.06
CA ILE A 120 -0.18 -6.39 20.47
C ILE A 120 -1.39 -5.65 21.05
N PHE A 121 -1.50 -4.34 20.76
CA PHE A 121 -2.60 -3.52 21.23
C PHE A 121 -3.97 -4.05 20.76
N VAL A 122 -4.12 -4.28 19.45
CA VAL A 122 -5.35 -4.78 18.82
C VAL A 122 -5.74 -6.15 19.37
N SER A 123 -4.77 -7.05 19.57
CA SER A 123 -5.03 -8.36 20.21
C SER A 123 -5.54 -8.20 21.65
N ASN A 124 -4.85 -7.39 22.46
CA ASN A 124 -5.23 -7.17 23.86
C ASN A 124 -6.59 -6.47 23.98
N GLN A 125 -6.87 -5.50 23.11
CA GLN A 125 -8.15 -4.79 23.07
C GLN A 125 -9.32 -5.74 22.79
N LEU A 126 -9.15 -6.68 21.86
CA LEU A 126 -10.17 -7.66 21.52
C LEU A 126 -10.38 -8.68 22.66
N LEU A 127 -9.31 -9.14 23.29
CA LEU A 127 -9.37 -10.03 24.47
C LEU A 127 -10.05 -9.35 25.66
N ASN A 128 -9.74 -8.07 25.90
CA ASN A 128 -10.37 -7.28 26.96
C ASN A 128 -11.86 -7.04 26.69
N ALA A 129 -12.24 -6.79 25.43
CA ALA A 129 -13.64 -6.67 25.04
C ALA A 129 -14.40 -7.98 25.27
N LEU A 130 -13.81 -9.12 24.90
CA LEU A 130 -14.38 -10.43 25.16
C LEU A 130 -14.54 -10.71 26.67
N SER A 131 -13.48 -10.45 27.46
CA SER A 131 -13.54 -10.59 28.91
C SER A 131 -14.63 -9.72 29.54
N SER A 132 -14.78 -8.48 29.06
CA SER A 132 -15.81 -7.56 29.54
C SER A 132 -17.21 -8.02 29.16
N ALA A 133 -17.40 -8.59 27.97
CA ALA A 133 -18.69 -9.15 27.54
C ALA A 133 -19.09 -10.34 28.42
N ILE A 134 -18.15 -11.26 28.72
CA ILE A 134 -18.38 -12.39 29.63
C ILE A 134 -18.78 -11.86 31.03
N ARG A 135 -18.09 -10.84 31.54
CA ARG A 135 -18.45 -10.20 32.83
C ARG A 135 -19.84 -9.57 32.84
N ARG A 136 -20.34 -9.10 31.69
CA ARG A 136 -21.71 -8.58 31.52
C ARG A 136 -22.76 -9.68 31.32
N GLY A 137 -22.37 -10.94 31.47
CA GLY A 137 -23.28 -12.09 31.42
C GLY A 137 -23.41 -12.72 30.03
N LEU A 138 -22.56 -12.37 29.06
CA LEU A 138 -22.50 -13.10 27.80
C LEU A 138 -22.15 -14.57 28.11
N SER A 139 -23.10 -15.47 27.85
CA SER A 139 -22.87 -16.91 27.96
C SER A 139 -22.03 -17.36 26.78
N VAL A 140 -20.85 -17.90 27.06
CA VAL A 140 -19.92 -18.32 26.03
C VAL A 140 -19.42 -19.72 26.33
N ASP A 141 -19.85 -20.71 25.54
CA ASP A 141 -19.21 -22.02 25.58
C ASP A 141 -17.92 -22.00 24.75
N SER A 142 -16.85 -22.58 25.31
CA SER A 142 -15.52 -22.62 24.69
C SER A 142 -15.51 -23.33 23.34
N SER A 143 -16.42 -24.29 23.14
CA SER A 143 -16.62 -25.03 21.90
C SER A 143 -17.22 -24.13 20.80
N GLU A 144 -18.18 -23.28 21.17
CA GLU A 144 -18.84 -22.31 20.29
C GLU A 144 -17.90 -21.18 19.89
N ILE A 145 -17.03 -20.69 20.78
CA ILE A 145 -16.06 -19.64 20.43
C ILE A 145 -15.17 -20.06 19.27
N LYS A 146 -14.72 -21.32 19.24
CA LYS A 146 -13.80 -21.82 18.22
C LYS A 146 -14.39 -21.78 16.81
N SER A 147 -15.71 -21.91 16.68
CA SER A 147 -16.44 -21.84 15.41
C SER A 147 -16.91 -20.42 15.07
N THR A 148 -16.66 -19.43 15.94
CA THR A 148 -17.11 -18.05 15.74
C THR A 148 -16.10 -17.14 15.03
N PRO A 149 -16.55 -16.03 14.44
CA PRO A 149 -15.69 -15.00 13.85
C PRO A 149 -14.72 -14.37 14.85
N ILE A 150 -15.01 -14.44 16.15
CA ILE A 150 -14.15 -13.92 17.21
C ILE A 150 -12.78 -14.62 17.17
N THR A 151 -12.77 -15.95 17.07
CA THR A 151 -11.52 -16.73 16.95
C THR A 151 -10.82 -16.44 15.63
N ALA A 152 -11.56 -16.30 14.53
CA ALA A 152 -10.99 -15.95 13.23
C ALA A 152 -10.30 -14.58 13.26
N VAL A 153 -10.92 -13.56 13.88
CA VAL A 153 -10.34 -12.23 14.03
C VAL A 153 -9.14 -12.25 14.98
N LEU A 154 -9.20 -12.97 16.10
CA LEU A 154 -8.06 -13.14 17.01
C LEU A 154 -6.86 -13.81 16.33
N LYS A 155 -7.09 -14.89 15.57
CA LYS A 155 -6.04 -15.57 14.77
C LYS A 155 -5.49 -14.65 13.67
N ASN A 156 -6.33 -13.76 13.13
CA ASN A 156 -5.95 -12.80 12.09
C ASN A 156 -5.46 -11.45 12.62
N ALA A 157 -5.24 -11.25 13.93
CA ALA A 157 -4.72 -9.99 14.47
C ALA A 157 -3.34 -9.62 13.87
N GLN A 158 -2.57 -10.61 13.42
CA GLN A 158 -1.34 -10.40 12.63
C GLN A 158 -1.60 -9.61 11.34
N ARG A 159 -2.73 -9.84 10.66
CA ARG A 159 -3.11 -9.13 9.44
C ARG A 159 -3.45 -7.66 9.71
N MET A 160 -3.98 -7.33 10.89
CA MET A 160 -4.13 -5.93 11.33
C MET A 160 -2.79 -5.23 11.51
N GLY A 161 -1.82 -5.93 12.09
CA GLY A 161 -0.46 -5.46 12.13
C GLY A 161 0.10 -5.23 10.71
N ALA A 162 -0.04 -6.22 9.82
CA ALA A 162 0.43 -6.11 8.44
C ALA A 162 -0.20 -4.91 7.70
N PHE A 163 -1.47 -4.61 7.97
CA PHE A 163 -2.14 -3.43 7.45
C PHE A 163 -1.51 -2.12 7.94
N THR A 164 -1.21 -1.99 9.24
CA THR A 164 -0.51 -0.79 9.73
C THR A 164 0.86 -0.63 9.10
N ARG A 165 1.62 -1.73 8.96
CA ARG A 165 2.92 -1.74 8.29
C ARG A 165 2.79 -1.22 6.86
N LEU A 166 1.79 -1.68 6.12
CA LEU A 166 1.48 -1.22 4.77
C LEU A 166 1.20 0.29 4.72
N VAL A 167 0.32 0.79 5.60
CA VAL A 167 -0.01 2.23 5.67
C VAL A 167 1.24 3.05 5.98
N THR A 168 2.04 2.65 6.97
CA THR A 168 3.27 3.37 7.32
C THR A 168 4.36 3.28 6.27
N ASN A 169 4.46 2.15 5.57
CA ASN A 169 5.40 1.99 4.46
C ASN A 169 5.04 2.88 3.27
N GLY A 170 3.77 3.31 3.15
CA GLY A 170 3.33 4.28 2.15
C GLY A 170 3.88 5.69 2.37
N ILE A 171 4.28 6.05 3.59
CA ILE A 171 4.74 7.40 3.92
C ILE A 171 5.99 7.79 3.11
N LEU A 172 7.01 6.94 3.07
CA LEU A 172 8.27 7.26 2.37
C LEU A 172 8.08 7.44 0.85
N PRO A 173 7.41 6.52 0.12
CA PRO A 173 7.09 6.73 -1.29
C PRO A 173 6.29 8.01 -1.55
N VAL A 174 5.30 8.36 -0.71
CA VAL A 174 4.55 9.61 -0.85
C VAL A 174 5.45 10.83 -0.69
N MET A 175 6.33 10.85 0.32
CA MET A 175 7.26 11.96 0.55
C MET A 175 8.27 12.11 -0.60
N ARG A 176 8.81 11.00 -1.09
CA ARG A 176 9.73 10.99 -2.22
C ARG A 176 9.05 11.41 -3.52
N PHE A 177 7.86 10.88 -3.81
CA PHE A 177 7.06 11.32 -4.95
C PHE A 177 6.85 12.82 -4.91
N SER A 178 6.39 13.37 -3.77
CA SER A 178 6.16 14.80 -3.60
C SER A 178 7.45 15.61 -3.84
N THR A 179 8.56 15.18 -3.25
CA THR A 179 9.85 15.88 -3.37
C THR A 179 10.37 15.87 -4.80
N PHE A 180 10.40 14.71 -5.47
CA PHE A 180 10.88 14.61 -6.85
C PHE A 180 9.94 15.32 -7.85
N SER A 181 8.64 15.31 -7.56
CA SER A 181 7.68 16.11 -8.33
C SER A 181 7.97 17.60 -8.19
N LEU A 182 8.22 18.10 -6.98
CA LEU A 182 8.59 19.50 -6.75
C LEU A 182 9.88 19.87 -7.47
N VAL A 183 10.89 18.98 -7.47
CA VAL A 183 12.12 19.19 -8.25
C VAL A 183 11.83 19.24 -9.76
N ALA A 184 11.00 18.34 -10.28
CA ALA A 184 10.61 18.35 -11.70
C ALA A 184 9.85 19.64 -12.07
N PHE A 185 8.91 20.08 -11.22
CA PHE A 185 8.18 21.34 -11.37
C PHE A 185 9.11 22.56 -11.33
N TYR A 186 10.12 22.53 -10.47
CA TYR A 186 11.11 23.60 -10.38
C TYR A 186 11.93 23.74 -11.67
N ILE A 187 12.29 22.63 -12.32
CA ILE A 187 13.09 22.66 -13.56
C ILE A 187 12.21 23.01 -14.77
N HIS A 188 11.09 22.30 -14.98
CA HIS A 188 10.19 22.53 -16.12
C HIS A 188 8.70 22.47 -15.71
N PRO A 189 8.10 23.58 -15.27
CA PRO A 189 6.74 23.57 -14.72
C PRO A 189 5.65 23.24 -15.76
N ILE A 190 5.78 23.74 -16.99
CA ILE A 190 4.77 23.53 -18.04
C ILE A 190 4.69 22.06 -18.44
N ILE A 191 5.84 21.45 -18.76
CA ILE A 191 5.91 20.04 -19.16
C ILE A 191 5.46 19.15 -17.99
N THR A 192 5.92 19.44 -16.77
CA THR A 192 5.51 18.67 -15.58
C THR A 192 3.99 18.75 -15.38
N THR A 193 3.38 19.93 -15.51
CA THR A 193 1.92 20.09 -15.36
C THR A 193 1.15 19.22 -16.35
N LEU A 194 1.53 19.26 -17.64
CA LEU A 194 0.87 18.48 -18.69
C LEU A 194 0.97 16.97 -18.42
N ILE A 195 2.14 16.49 -18.01
CA ILE A 195 2.35 15.10 -17.68
C ILE A 195 1.47 14.69 -16.49
N PHE A 196 1.48 15.47 -15.41
CA PHE A 196 0.71 15.13 -14.20
C PHE A 196 -0.80 15.15 -14.47
N PHE A 197 -1.26 16.02 -15.37
CA PHE A 197 -2.66 16.07 -15.80
C PHE A 197 -3.13 14.77 -16.46
N ILE A 198 -2.23 14.03 -17.11
CA ILE A 198 -2.56 12.73 -17.74
C ILE A 198 -2.25 11.57 -16.79
N ALA A 199 -1.06 11.59 -16.18
CA ALA A 199 -0.53 10.47 -15.41
C ALA A 199 -1.27 10.26 -14.09
N VAL A 200 -1.68 11.33 -13.40
CA VAL A 200 -2.38 11.20 -12.11
C VAL A 200 -3.78 10.60 -12.28
N PRO A 201 -4.66 11.10 -13.18
CA PRO A 201 -5.97 10.49 -13.39
C PRO A 201 -5.89 9.03 -13.85
N LEU A 202 -4.98 8.72 -14.78
CA LEU A 202 -4.76 7.33 -15.22
C LEU A 202 -4.28 6.45 -14.05
N GLY A 203 -3.34 6.93 -13.24
CA GLY A 203 -2.87 6.22 -12.05
C GLY A 203 -3.99 5.94 -11.04
N VAL A 204 -4.85 6.94 -10.78
CA VAL A 204 -6.02 6.79 -9.89
C VAL A 204 -7.02 5.78 -10.45
N MET A 205 -7.35 5.86 -11.74
CA MET A 205 -8.24 4.90 -12.39
C MET A 205 -7.71 3.47 -12.24
N LEU A 206 -6.40 3.28 -12.44
CA LEU A 206 -5.75 1.99 -12.35
C LEU A 206 -5.76 1.44 -10.92
N LEU A 207 -5.49 2.29 -9.92
CA LEU A 207 -5.61 1.94 -8.51
C LEU A 207 -7.02 1.49 -8.15
N LEU A 208 -8.05 2.19 -8.63
CA LEU A 208 -9.45 1.84 -8.32
C LEU A 208 -9.82 0.47 -8.90
N VAL A 209 -9.44 0.19 -10.16
CA VAL A 209 -9.68 -1.11 -10.81
C VAL A 209 -8.95 -2.22 -10.06
N SER A 210 -7.67 -2.03 -9.75
CA SER A 210 -6.86 -3.03 -9.05
C SER A 210 -7.33 -3.29 -7.62
N ALA A 211 -7.66 -2.24 -6.87
CA ALA A 211 -8.17 -2.37 -5.51
C ALA A 211 -9.49 -3.15 -5.49
N LYS A 212 -10.37 -2.92 -6.48
CA LYS A 212 -11.62 -3.67 -6.64
C LYS A 212 -11.34 -5.16 -6.89
N VAL A 213 -10.50 -5.48 -7.87
CA VAL A 213 -10.15 -6.87 -8.20
C VAL A 213 -9.50 -7.59 -7.02
N ALA A 214 -8.55 -6.94 -6.34
CA ALA A 214 -7.89 -7.50 -5.16
C ALA A 214 -8.88 -7.75 -4.02
N SER A 215 -9.75 -6.78 -3.72
CA SER A 215 -10.74 -6.90 -2.65
C SER A 215 -11.73 -8.05 -2.87
N GLY A 216 -12.19 -8.25 -4.11
CA GLY A 216 -13.08 -9.36 -4.47
C GLY A 216 -12.38 -10.72 -4.34
N SER A 217 -11.15 -10.82 -4.85
CA SER A 217 -10.37 -12.06 -4.83
C SER A 217 -9.99 -12.49 -3.41
N ASP A 218 -9.58 -11.56 -2.54
CA ASP A 218 -9.28 -11.87 -1.14
C ASP A 218 -10.52 -12.22 -0.34
N TYR A 219 -11.66 -11.59 -0.64
CA TYR A 219 -12.93 -11.95 -0.01
C TYR A 219 -13.31 -13.41 -0.34
N ASP A 220 -13.28 -13.79 -1.62
CA ASP A 220 -13.55 -15.15 -2.06
C ASP A 220 -12.58 -16.16 -1.40
N ALA A 221 -11.29 -15.81 -1.34
CA ALA A 221 -10.28 -16.63 -0.67
C ALA A 221 -10.57 -16.81 0.83
N GLU A 222 -11.10 -15.78 1.49
CA GLU A 222 -11.45 -15.82 2.91
C GLU A 222 -12.73 -16.63 3.17
N VAL A 223 -13.72 -16.59 2.27
CA VAL A 223 -14.91 -17.45 2.32
C VAL A 223 -14.51 -18.92 2.18
N LEU A 224 -13.58 -19.22 1.27
CA LEU A 224 -13.04 -20.56 1.06
C LEU A 224 -12.10 -21.02 2.18
N ALA A 225 -11.60 -20.12 3.05
CA ALA A 225 -10.68 -20.46 4.12
C ALA A 225 -11.26 -21.48 5.11
N LEU A 226 -12.53 -21.34 5.50
CA LEU A 226 -13.18 -22.30 6.41
C LEU A 226 -13.38 -23.67 5.75
N ALA A 227 -13.80 -23.70 4.48
CA ALA A 227 -13.95 -24.94 3.73
C ALA A 227 -12.60 -25.65 3.57
N SER A 228 -11.54 -24.92 3.22
CA SER A 228 -10.19 -25.47 3.12
C SER A 228 -9.65 -25.98 4.47
N SER A 229 -9.98 -25.32 5.59
CA SER A 229 -9.56 -25.77 6.92
C SER A 229 -10.22 -27.09 7.29
N LYS A 230 -11.53 -27.23 7.04
CA LYS A 230 -12.26 -28.49 7.25
C LYS A 230 -11.73 -29.59 6.35
N GLU A 231 -11.43 -29.27 5.10
CA GLU A 231 -10.84 -30.23 4.16
C GLU A 231 -9.44 -30.69 4.62
N ILE A 232 -8.60 -29.78 5.13
CA ILE A 232 -7.29 -30.11 5.71
C ILE A 232 -7.46 -30.99 6.96
N GLU A 233 -8.36 -30.64 7.87
CA GLU A 233 -8.66 -31.44 9.07
C GLU A 233 -9.11 -32.85 8.69
N GLN A 234 -10.02 -32.99 7.72
CA GLN A 234 -10.44 -34.29 7.20
C GLN A 234 -9.29 -35.09 6.58
N ARG A 235 -8.42 -34.43 5.80
CA ARG A 235 -7.23 -35.08 5.22
C ARG A 235 -6.26 -35.55 6.30
N VAL A 236 -6.05 -34.76 7.35
CA VAL A 236 -5.20 -35.11 8.50
C VAL A 236 -5.81 -36.28 9.28
N ASP A 237 -7.10 -36.25 9.58
CA ASP A 237 -7.79 -37.36 10.25
C ASP A 237 -7.70 -38.65 9.44
N ASN A 238 -7.89 -38.59 8.12
CA ASN A 238 -7.76 -39.74 7.23
C ASN A 238 -6.35 -40.35 7.28
N VAL A 239 -5.30 -39.52 7.34
CA VAL A 239 -3.91 -39.98 7.47
C VAL A 239 -3.66 -40.61 8.85
N ILE A 240 -4.16 -40.00 9.93
CA ILE A 240 -3.98 -40.50 11.31
C ILE A 240 -4.65 -41.86 11.50
N HIS A 241 -5.82 -42.07 10.90
CA HIS A 241 -6.58 -43.33 11.02
C HIS A 241 -6.13 -44.42 10.03
N GLY A 242 -4.99 -44.23 9.36
CA GLY A 242 -4.38 -45.26 8.50
C GLY A 242 -5.18 -45.57 7.23
N SER A 243 -6.05 -44.66 6.79
CA SER A 243 -6.67 -44.81 5.47
C SER A 243 -5.61 -44.63 4.37
N ASP A 244 -5.71 -45.39 3.27
CA ASP A 244 -4.84 -45.27 2.08
C ASP A 244 -5.02 -43.89 1.43
N TYR A 245 -4.43 -42.87 2.03
CA TYR A 245 -4.44 -41.51 1.53
C TYR A 245 -3.35 -41.35 0.47
N HIS A 246 -3.62 -41.87 -0.72
CA HIS A 246 -2.79 -41.59 -1.90
C HIS A 246 -3.15 -40.22 -2.47
N ILE A 247 -2.32 -39.22 -2.18
CA ILE A 247 -2.37 -37.93 -2.87
C ILE A 247 -1.98 -38.20 -4.32
N ASN A 248 -2.97 -38.17 -5.21
CA ASN A 248 -2.74 -38.29 -6.63
C ASN A 248 -2.10 -36.98 -7.14
N ALA A 249 -0.78 -36.83 -6.99
CA ALA A 249 -0.04 -35.59 -7.25
C ALA A 249 -0.16 -35.08 -8.70
N LEU A 250 -0.60 -35.93 -9.62
CA LEU A 250 -0.79 -35.64 -11.04
C LEU A 250 -2.22 -35.26 -11.42
N ALA A 251 -3.22 -35.54 -10.57
CA ALA A 251 -4.59 -35.12 -10.78
C ALA A 251 -4.82 -33.86 -9.94
N GLY A 252 -4.41 -32.70 -10.47
CA GLY A 252 -4.75 -31.41 -9.88
C GLY A 252 -6.27 -31.29 -9.81
N SER A 253 -6.86 -31.57 -8.65
CA SER A 253 -8.29 -31.38 -8.44
C SER A 253 -8.53 -29.88 -8.35
N ASN A 254 -8.83 -29.25 -9.49
CA ASN A 254 -9.23 -27.85 -9.59
C ASN A 254 -10.49 -27.54 -8.73
N ASP A 255 -11.23 -28.58 -8.32
CA ASP A 255 -12.42 -28.48 -7.47
C ASP A 255 -12.15 -28.55 -5.96
N SER A 256 -10.90 -28.76 -5.50
CA SER A 256 -10.66 -28.76 -4.04
C SER A 256 -10.76 -27.36 -3.45
N ALA A 257 -11.32 -27.23 -2.24
CA ALA A 257 -11.43 -25.93 -1.58
C ALA A 257 -10.06 -25.35 -1.23
N ILE A 258 -9.04 -26.22 -1.06
CA ILE A 258 -7.63 -25.83 -0.92
C ILE A 258 -7.11 -25.19 -2.22
N THR A 259 -7.28 -25.83 -3.37
CA THR A 259 -6.84 -25.30 -4.68
C THR A 259 -7.55 -23.99 -5.00
N GLN A 260 -8.88 -23.95 -4.87
CA GLN A 260 -9.66 -22.74 -5.13
C GLN A 260 -9.26 -21.57 -4.22
N ARG A 261 -8.97 -21.83 -2.94
CA ARG A 261 -8.45 -20.81 -2.02
C ARG A 261 -7.07 -20.31 -2.46
N LEU A 262 -6.18 -21.21 -2.87
CA LEU A 262 -4.85 -20.85 -3.35
C LEU A 262 -4.94 -20.01 -4.63
N ASP A 263 -5.78 -20.41 -5.58
CA ASP A 263 -6.02 -19.68 -6.83
C ASP A 263 -6.59 -18.27 -6.58
N LYS A 264 -7.53 -18.13 -5.65
CA LYS A 264 -8.07 -16.82 -5.25
C LYS A 264 -7.05 -15.96 -4.52
N THR A 265 -6.18 -16.57 -3.71
CA THR A 265 -5.06 -15.86 -3.06
C THR A 265 -4.02 -15.42 -4.09
N LEU A 266 -3.73 -16.28 -5.07
CA LEU A 266 -2.85 -16.00 -6.19
C LEU A 266 -3.43 -14.90 -7.08
N GLY A 267 -4.74 -14.91 -7.34
CA GLY A 267 -5.44 -13.86 -8.08
C GLY A 267 -5.30 -12.47 -7.44
N SER A 268 -5.38 -12.38 -6.10
CA SER A 268 -5.11 -11.13 -5.37
C SER A 268 -3.64 -10.67 -5.51
N LEU A 269 -2.68 -11.60 -5.40
CA LEU A 269 -1.26 -11.30 -5.60
C LEU A 269 -0.96 -10.84 -7.02
N ILE A 270 -1.54 -11.52 -8.02
CA ILE A 270 -1.43 -11.16 -9.44
C ILE A 270 -2.04 -9.77 -9.68
N ALA A 271 -3.15 -9.40 -9.04
CA ALA A 271 -3.73 -8.07 -9.17
C ALA A 271 -2.78 -6.97 -8.66
N ALA A 272 -2.12 -7.20 -7.52
CA ALA A 272 -1.11 -6.28 -6.99
C ALA A 272 0.09 -6.13 -7.95
N GLU A 273 0.62 -7.24 -8.49
CA GLU A 273 1.73 -7.18 -9.44
C GLU A 273 1.34 -6.61 -10.81
N ARG A 274 0.12 -6.88 -11.29
CA ARG A 274 -0.42 -6.22 -12.50
C ARG A 274 -0.43 -4.71 -12.33
N THR A 275 -0.83 -4.20 -11.16
CA THR A 275 -0.81 -2.75 -10.87
C THR A 275 0.59 -2.18 -11.00
N ARG A 276 1.60 -2.87 -10.47
CA ARG A 276 3.00 -2.48 -10.58
C ARG A 276 3.50 -2.51 -12.02
N TYR A 277 3.15 -3.54 -12.77
CA TYR A 277 3.48 -3.68 -14.19
C TYR A 277 2.87 -2.55 -15.03
N PHE A 278 1.58 -2.27 -14.85
CA PHE A 278 0.90 -1.17 -15.53
C PHE A 278 1.47 0.20 -15.15
N ALA A 279 1.81 0.41 -13.88
CA ALA A 279 2.45 1.65 -13.46
C ALA A 279 3.86 1.82 -14.06
N SER A 280 4.61 0.73 -14.26
CA SER A 280 5.88 0.74 -15.00
C SER A 280 5.67 1.07 -16.49
N ILE A 281 4.65 0.48 -17.13
CA ILE A 281 4.28 0.84 -18.51
C ILE A 281 3.93 2.32 -18.59
N LEU A 282 3.07 2.82 -17.70
CA LEU A 282 2.70 4.23 -17.64
C LEU A 282 3.93 5.12 -17.47
N THR A 283 4.87 4.74 -16.62
CA THR A 283 6.14 5.46 -16.44
C THR A 283 6.95 5.50 -17.74
N ILE A 284 7.08 4.37 -18.44
CA ILE A 284 7.79 4.29 -19.72
C ILE A 284 7.08 5.10 -20.81
N SER A 285 5.75 5.02 -20.91
CA SER A 285 4.96 5.77 -21.88
C SER A 285 5.07 7.28 -21.63
N VAL A 286 4.99 7.71 -20.38
CA VAL A 286 5.22 9.10 -20.00
C VAL A 286 6.64 9.52 -20.35
N LEU A 287 7.65 8.70 -20.04
CA LEU A 287 9.04 9.00 -20.37
C LEU A 287 9.24 9.15 -21.89
N ALA A 288 8.68 8.24 -22.68
CA ALA A 288 8.72 8.30 -24.14
C ALA A 288 8.05 9.57 -24.67
N MET A 289 6.88 9.92 -24.13
CA MET A 289 6.18 11.15 -24.44
C MET A 289 7.06 12.37 -24.13
N VAL A 290 7.63 12.46 -22.93
CA VAL A 290 8.51 13.56 -22.53
C VAL A 290 9.72 13.68 -23.43
N THR A 291 10.37 12.57 -23.80
CA THR A 291 11.52 12.59 -24.71
C THR A 291 11.14 13.08 -26.10
N ILE A 292 9.98 12.65 -26.63
CA ILE A 292 9.48 13.10 -27.95
C ILE A 292 9.14 14.60 -27.91
N PHE A 293 8.41 15.07 -26.90
CA PHE A 293 8.06 16.48 -26.75
C PHE A 293 9.27 17.36 -26.44
N SER A 294 10.26 16.83 -25.72
CA SER A 294 11.54 17.51 -25.49
C SER A 294 12.32 17.71 -26.78
N GLY A 295 12.39 16.69 -27.65
CA GLY A 295 13.00 16.79 -28.97
C GLY A 295 12.37 17.85 -29.88
N VAL A 296 11.16 18.31 -29.56
CA VAL A 296 10.46 19.43 -30.24
C VAL A 296 10.72 20.78 -29.56
N LEU A 297 11.10 20.79 -28.28
CA LEU A 297 11.39 21.98 -27.45
C LEU A 297 12.90 22.28 -27.31
N THR A 298 13.76 21.51 -27.98
CA THR A 298 15.23 21.49 -27.89
C THR A 298 15.94 22.79 -28.27
N ASN A 299 15.24 23.82 -28.75
CA ASN A 299 15.88 25.10 -29.03
C ASN A 299 16.08 25.98 -27.78
N GLU A 300 15.51 25.62 -26.62
CA GLU A 300 15.54 26.48 -25.42
C GLU A 300 16.18 25.85 -24.17
N VAL A 301 16.47 24.55 -24.16
CA VAL A 301 16.84 23.82 -22.92
C VAL A 301 18.24 23.23 -23.01
N ASN A 302 19.09 23.51 -22.01
CA ASN A 302 20.39 22.87 -21.84
C ASN A 302 20.19 21.35 -21.68
N ALA A 303 20.83 20.56 -22.54
CA ALA A 303 20.68 19.10 -22.58
C ALA A 303 20.97 18.43 -21.22
N GLY A 304 21.85 19.01 -20.41
CA GLY A 304 22.14 18.51 -19.07
C GLY A 304 21.03 18.80 -18.05
N GLU A 305 20.41 19.98 -18.09
CA GLU A 305 19.25 20.30 -17.23
C GLU A 305 18.06 19.40 -17.57
N PHE A 306 17.86 19.13 -18.87
CA PHE A 306 16.85 18.19 -19.34
C PHE A 306 17.10 16.76 -18.81
N LEU A 307 18.36 16.32 -18.73
CA LEU A 307 18.70 15.01 -18.15
C LEU A 307 18.34 14.95 -16.67
N VAL A 308 18.65 16.00 -15.89
CA VAL A 308 18.29 16.05 -14.46
C VAL A 308 16.78 16.07 -14.28
N TYR A 309 16.06 16.82 -15.12
CA TYR A 309 14.61 16.80 -15.16
C TYR A 309 14.05 15.39 -15.42
N LEU A 310 14.59 14.69 -16.42
CA LEU A 310 14.20 13.33 -16.76
C LEU A 310 14.42 12.37 -15.57
N VAL A 311 15.57 12.48 -14.91
CA VAL A 311 15.91 11.69 -13.73
C VAL A 311 14.95 11.96 -12.56
N ALA A 312 14.63 13.23 -12.29
CA ALA A 312 13.64 13.61 -11.27
C ALA A 312 12.26 13.02 -11.60
N LEU A 313 11.86 13.07 -12.87
CA LEU A 313 10.58 12.55 -13.33
C LEU A 313 10.49 11.02 -13.22
N ILE A 314 11.53 10.29 -13.63
CA ILE A 314 11.64 8.83 -13.46
C ILE A 314 11.53 8.47 -11.99
N MET A 315 12.25 9.18 -11.12
CA MET A 315 12.18 8.94 -9.69
C MET A 315 10.78 9.22 -9.14
N ALA A 316 10.14 10.33 -9.52
CA ALA A 316 8.77 10.63 -9.12
C ALA A 316 7.81 9.50 -9.52
N PHE A 317 7.79 9.10 -10.80
CA PHE A 317 6.88 8.04 -11.27
C PHE A 317 7.16 6.67 -10.68
N SER A 318 8.43 6.33 -10.44
CA SER A 318 8.80 5.12 -9.71
C SER A 318 8.18 5.11 -8.30
N GLN A 319 8.19 6.26 -7.61
CA GLN A 319 7.56 6.36 -6.29
C GLN A 319 6.03 6.38 -6.38
N LEU A 320 5.44 7.01 -7.41
CA LEU A 320 4.00 6.94 -7.66
C LEU A 320 3.56 5.48 -7.85
N SER A 321 4.29 4.69 -8.63
CA SER A 321 4.04 3.25 -8.80
C SER A 321 4.02 2.51 -7.45
N ASN A 322 4.98 2.80 -6.56
CA ASN A 322 5.01 2.23 -5.21
C ASN A 322 3.78 2.67 -4.38
N VAL A 323 3.38 3.94 -4.46
CA VAL A 323 2.16 4.43 -3.79
C VAL A 323 0.92 3.72 -4.32
N LEU A 324 0.80 3.55 -5.64
CA LEU A 324 -0.33 2.87 -6.26
C LEU A 324 -0.39 1.38 -5.88
N ALA A 325 0.76 0.70 -5.83
CA ALA A 325 0.85 -0.69 -5.39
C ALA A 325 0.43 -0.85 -3.91
N ILE A 326 0.86 0.06 -3.04
CA ILE A 326 0.44 0.09 -1.63
C ILE A 326 -1.07 0.35 -1.54
N GLY A 327 -1.60 1.27 -2.35
CA GLY A 327 -3.03 1.55 -2.46
C GLY A 327 -3.85 0.35 -2.94
N ALA A 328 -3.36 -0.40 -3.92
CA ALA A 328 -4.01 -1.64 -4.38
C ALA A 328 -4.03 -2.71 -3.27
N LEU A 329 -2.94 -2.86 -2.52
CA LEU A 329 -2.88 -3.75 -1.37
C LEU A 329 -3.81 -3.31 -0.23
N PHE A 330 -4.22 -2.05 -0.15
CA PHE A 330 -5.23 -1.61 0.82
C PHE A 330 -6.54 -2.40 0.67
N GLY A 331 -6.95 -2.68 -0.58
CA GLY A 331 -8.16 -3.47 -0.89
C GLY A 331 -8.12 -4.89 -0.32
N ARG A 332 -6.93 -5.47 -0.17
CA ARG A 332 -6.71 -6.80 0.41
C ARG A 332 -6.92 -6.87 1.92
N PHE A 333 -6.48 -5.83 2.63
CA PHE A 333 -6.52 -5.82 4.10
C PHE A 333 -7.77 -5.16 4.67
N TYR A 334 -8.44 -4.31 3.88
CA TYR A 334 -9.66 -3.62 4.28
C TYR A 334 -10.75 -4.56 4.86
N PRO A 335 -11.07 -5.73 4.27
CA PRO A 335 -12.07 -6.64 4.83
C PRO A 335 -11.72 -7.13 6.24
N THR A 336 -10.43 -7.33 6.53
CA THR A 336 -9.97 -7.72 7.87
C THR A 336 -10.17 -6.57 8.86
N VAL A 337 -9.92 -5.33 8.44
CA VAL A 337 -10.10 -4.13 9.28
C VAL A 337 -11.58 -3.95 9.66
N TYR A 338 -12.45 -4.07 8.65
CA TYR A 338 -13.89 -4.02 8.83
C TYR A 338 -14.39 -5.09 9.81
N ARG A 339 -13.99 -6.36 9.60
CA ARG A 339 -14.38 -7.47 10.48
C ARG A 339 -13.95 -7.25 11.92
N TYR A 340 -12.71 -6.79 12.14
CA TYR A 340 -12.23 -6.48 13.47
C TYR A 340 -13.10 -5.42 14.15
N LYS A 341 -13.40 -4.31 13.44
CA LYS A 341 -14.23 -3.23 13.96
C LYS A 341 -15.63 -3.71 14.35
N GLU A 342 -16.27 -4.50 13.50
CA GLU A 342 -17.60 -5.06 13.77
C GLU A 342 -17.60 -6.00 14.98
N VAL A 343 -16.65 -6.93 15.05
CA VAL A 343 -16.51 -7.84 16.20
C VAL A 343 -16.22 -7.08 17.48
N TYR A 344 -15.29 -6.12 17.45
CA TYR A 344 -14.95 -5.30 18.60
C TYR A 344 -16.15 -4.47 19.07
N SER A 345 -16.87 -3.82 18.14
CA SER A 345 -18.08 -3.03 18.42
C SER A 345 -19.17 -3.90 19.06
N TRP A 346 -19.42 -5.09 18.52
CA TRP A 346 -20.38 -6.02 19.08
C TRP A 346 -19.98 -6.47 20.49
N LEU A 347 -18.74 -6.95 20.67
CA LEU A 347 -18.21 -7.35 21.98
C LEU A 347 -18.21 -6.21 23.01
N SER A 348 -18.09 -4.96 22.58
CA SER A 348 -18.14 -3.82 23.49
C SER A 348 -19.53 -3.59 24.09
N LYS A 349 -20.59 -4.04 23.40
CA LYS A 349 -22.01 -3.86 23.77
C LYS A 349 -22.68 -5.13 24.26
N ALA A 350 -22.13 -6.30 23.95
CA ALA A 350 -22.72 -7.59 24.25
C ALA A 350 -22.93 -7.81 25.77
N ASP A 351 -24.07 -8.37 26.12
CA ASP A 351 -24.58 -8.63 27.48
C ASP A 351 -25.27 -10.02 27.54
N SER A 352 -25.96 -10.32 28.64
CA SER A 352 -26.66 -11.60 28.85
C SER A 352 -27.78 -11.91 27.85
N GLY A 353 -28.34 -10.92 27.15
CA GLY A 353 -29.36 -11.13 26.12
C GLY A 353 -28.79 -11.32 24.72
N SER A 354 -27.47 -11.14 24.55
CA SER A 354 -26.83 -11.13 23.24
C SER A 354 -26.53 -12.55 22.75
N ASN A 355 -27.10 -12.92 21.59
CA ASN A 355 -26.84 -14.22 20.98
C ASN A 355 -25.64 -14.16 20.02
N ILE A 356 -24.58 -14.91 20.32
CA ILE A 356 -23.37 -15.05 19.50
C ILE A 356 -23.73 -15.51 18.06
N ASN A 357 -24.79 -16.31 17.90
CA ASN A 357 -25.26 -16.80 16.61
C ASN A 357 -25.89 -15.69 15.75
N HIS A 358 -26.29 -14.56 16.33
CA HIS A 358 -26.82 -13.42 15.57
C HIS A 358 -25.70 -12.60 14.92
N MET A 359 -24.48 -12.66 15.46
CA MET A 359 -23.27 -12.14 14.80
C MET A 359 -22.87 -13.03 13.60
N LEU A 360 -23.31 -14.28 13.58
CA LEU A 360 -22.99 -15.33 12.60
C LEU A 360 -23.91 -15.37 11.36
N SER A 361 -24.99 -14.58 11.28
CA SER A 361 -25.84 -14.66 10.09
C SER A 361 -25.10 -14.10 8.87
N LYS A 362 -24.92 -14.96 7.86
CA LYS A 362 -24.29 -14.70 6.56
C LYS A 362 -24.74 -13.39 5.86
N SER A 363 -25.82 -12.75 6.31
CA SER A 363 -26.31 -11.46 5.81
C SER A 363 -25.48 -10.26 6.28
N SER A 364 -24.86 -10.29 7.48
CA SER A 364 -23.96 -9.23 7.97
C SER A 364 -22.63 -9.16 7.20
N TYR A 365 -22.36 -10.18 6.38
CA TYR A 365 -21.17 -10.38 5.55
C TYR A 365 -21.37 -9.97 4.10
N LYS A 366 -22.61 -9.67 3.68
CA LYS A 366 -22.86 -9.13 2.34
C LYS A 366 -22.43 -7.67 2.33
N TYR A 367 -21.20 -7.43 1.90
CA TYR A 367 -20.97 -6.22 1.13
C TYR A 367 -21.98 -6.26 0.00
N ASN A 368 -22.82 -5.24 -0.11
CA ASN A 368 -23.73 -5.06 -1.22
C ASN A 368 -22.89 -4.69 -2.45
N VAL A 369 -22.04 -5.61 -2.91
CA VAL A 369 -21.58 -5.63 -4.29
C VAL A 369 -22.85 -6.02 -5.03
N ASN A 370 -23.56 -5.03 -5.57
CA ASN A 370 -24.64 -5.29 -6.51
C ASN A 370 -24.10 -6.28 -7.56
N SER A 371 -24.47 -7.54 -7.40
CA SER A 371 -24.16 -8.62 -8.33
C SER A 371 -25.11 -8.57 -9.52
N SER A 372 -25.39 -7.36 -10.03
CA SER A 372 -26.33 -7.14 -11.12
C SER A 372 -25.66 -7.07 -12.49
N ASP A 373 -24.39 -7.48 -12.64
CA ASP A 373 -23.68 -7.46 -13.93
C ASP A 373 -22.87 -8.75 -14.20
N THR A 374 -23.25 -9.89 -13.62
CA THR A 374 -22.89 -11.20 -14.20
C THR A 374 -24.00 -11.64 -15.13
N ASP A 375 -24.11 -10.95 -16.26
CA ASP A 375 -24.78 -11.41 -17.48
C ASP A 375 -24.34 -10.55 -18.67
N VAL A 376 -23.03 -10.41 -18.91
CA VAL A 376 -22.52 -10.08 -20.25
C VAL A 376 -21.16 -10.75 -20.49
N LEU A 377 -21.24 -11.92 -21.13
CA LEU A 377 -20.37 -12.49 -22.18
C LEU A 377 -18.92 -12.91 -21.87
N LEU A 378 -18.71 -14.21 -22.14
CA LEU A 378 -17.58 -14.85 -22.82
C LEU A 378 -16.67 -13.92 -23.63
#